data_AF-A0A494WRU6-F1
#
_entry.id   AF-A0A494WRU6-F1
#
_cell.length_a   1.000
_cell.length_b   1.000
_cell.length_c   1.000
_cell.angle_alpha   90.00
_cell.angle_beta   90.00
_cell.angle_gamma   90.00
#
_symmetry.space_group_name_H-M   'P 1'
#
loop_
_entity.id
_entity.type
_entity.pdbx_description
1 polymer ?
#
loop_
_entity_poly.entity_id
_entity_poly.type
_entity_poly.pdbx_seq_one_letter_code
_entity_poly.pdbx_strand_id
1 'polypeptide(L)'
;MAKELAVNPGKCIGCCTCALTCAITHHGEFNLTKACIWITRHEFDGTFAITFSSCCRGCKKCALACPAGALRVVEVAGAAG
;
A
#
# COMPACT_ATOMS: atom_id res chain seq x y z
N MET A 1 8.03 17.19 -11.76
CA MET A 1 6.81 16.35 -11.68
C MET A 1 6.83 15.60 -10.36
N ALA A 2 5.72 15.57 -9.63
CA ALA A 2 5.64 14.87 -8.35
C ALA A 2 5.30 13.39 -8.58
N LYS A 3 5.88 12.49 -7.79
CA LYS A 3 5.53 11.07 -7.78
C LYS A 3 4.54 10.82 -6.65
N GLU A 4 3.38 10.26 -6.95
CA GLU A 4 2.35 9.93 -5.96
C GLU A 4 2.07 8.43 -5.92
N LEU A 5 1.36 7.99 -4.87
CA LEU A 5 0.91 6.60 -4.73
C LEU A 5 -0.55 6.52 -5.15
N ALA A 6 -0.81 5.91 -6.31
CA ALA A 6 -2.15 5.54 -6.72
C ALA A 6 -2.58 4.24 -6.04
N VAL A 7 -3.80 4.22 -5.47
CA VAL A 7 -4.37 3.09 -4.74
C VAL A 7 -5.68 2.67 -5.41
N ASN A 8 -5.78 1.42 -5.83
CA ASN A 8 -7.00 0.82 -6.39
C ASN A 8 -7.34 -0.47 -5.61
N PRO A 9 -8.25 -0.40 -4.61
CA PRO A 9 -8.64 -1.54 -3.80
C PRO A 9 -9.31 -2.67 -4.61
N GLY A 10 -9.98 -2.35 -5.73
CA GLY A 10 -10.63 -3.34 -6.58
C GLY A 10 -9.66 -4.29 -7.30
N LYS A 11 -8.37 -3.97 -7.32
CA LYS A 11 -7.30 -4.88 -7.81
C LYS A 11 -6.59 -5.63 -6.68
N CYS A 12 -6.90 -5.35 -5.42
CA CYS A 12 -6.24 -6.01 -4.31
C CYS A 12 -6.67 -7.48 -4.24
N ILE A 13 -5.73 -8.37 -3.95
CA ILE A 13 -5.97 -9.82 -3.84
C ILE A 13 -5.73 -10.35 -2.41
N GLY A 14 -5.55 -9.46 -1.43
CA GLY A 14 -5.39 -9.87 -0.03
C GLY A 14 -4.06 -10.56 0.32
N CYS A 15 -3.03 -10.48 -0.53
CA CYS A 15 -1.74 -11.19 -0.34
C CYS A 15 -0.84 -10.63 0.79
N CYS A 16 -1.13 -9.43 1.29
CA CYS A 16 -0.39 -8.75 2.36
C CYS A 16 1.11 -8.51 2.12
N THR A 17 1.63 -8.72 0.91
CA THR A 17 3.05 -8.48 0.58
C THR A 17 3.45 -7.02 0.80
N CYS A 18 2.56 -6.07 0.48
CA CYS A 18 2.78 -4.64 0.74
C CYS A 18 2.96 -4.31 2.24
N ALA A 19 2.19 -4.95 3.12
CA ALA A 19 2.30 -4.81 4.57
C ALA A 19 3.60 -5.45 5.08
N LEU A 20 3.91 -6.65 4.60
CA LEU A 20 5.14 -7.34 4.96
C LEU A 20 6.39 -6.56 4.54
N THR A 21 6.43 -6.05 3.32
CA THR A 21 7.53 -5.19 2.83
C THR A 21 7.67 -3.94 3.70
N CYS A 22 6.56 -3.35 4.16
CA CYS A 22 6.59 -2.20 5.07
C CYS A 22 7.25 -2.57 6.41
N ALA A 23 6.82 -3.66 7.04
CA ALA A 23 7.36 -4.15 8.31
C ALA A 23 8.86 -4.45 8.22
N ILE A 24 9.28 -5.20 7.19
CA ILE A 24 10.69 -5.54 7.00
C ILE A 24 11.53 -4.29 6.72
N THR A 25 11.05 -3.39 5.86
CA THR A 25 11.84 -2.20 5.47
C THR A 25 12.01 -1.19 6.60
N HIS A 26 11.00 -1.00 7.45
CA HIS A 26 10.98 0.08 8.43
C HIS A 26 11.17 -0.39 9.88
N HIS A 27 10.93 -1.66 10.15
CA HIS A 27 11.02 -2.24 11.50
C HIS A 27 11.98 -3.44 11.55
N GLY A 28 12.44 -3.97 10.40
CA GLY A 28 13.31 -5.16 10.38
C GLY A 28 12.62 -6.45 10.82
N GLU A 29 11.29 -6.44 10.90
CA GLU A 29 10.50 -7.54 11.45
C GLU A 29 9.61 -8.18 10.38
N PHE A 30 9.57 -9.52 10.36
CA PHE A 30 8.58 -10.29 9.62
C PHE A 30 7.27 -10.35 10.43
N ASN A 31 6.65 -9.19 10.66
CA ASN A 31 5.47 -9.07 11.51
C ASN A 31 4.49 -8.04 10.93
N LEU A 32 3.33 -8.49 10.47
CA LEU A 32 2.33 -7.64 9.83
C LEU A 32 1.78 -6.56 10.76
N THR A 33 1.80 -6.77 12.07
CA THR A 33 1.31 -5.78 13.05
C THR A 33 2.21 -4.54 13.14
N LYS A 34 3.48 -4.65 12.69
CA LYS A 34 4.42 -3.52 12.61
C LYS A 34 4.26 -2.69 11.34
N ALA A 35 3.51 -3.15 10.34
CA ALA A 35 3.34 -2.44 9.09
C ALA A 35 2.54 -1.14 9.28
N CYS A 36 2.85 -0.11 8.49
CA CYS A 36 2.04 1.12 8.42
C CYS A 36 0.94 1.05 7.34
N ILE A 37 0.71 -0.13 6.74
CA ILE A 37 -0.33 -0.39 5.75
C ILE A 37 -1.04 -1.69 6.14
N TRP A 38 -2.37 -1.69 6.10
CA TRP A 38 -3.19 -2.85 6.43
C TRP A 38 -4.18 -3.19 5.32
N ILE A 39 -4.44 -4.49 5.19
CA ILE A 39 -5.40 -5.02 4.24
C ILE A 39 -6.54 -5.66 5.03
N THR A 40 -7.70 -5.02 5.02
CA THR A 40 -8.92 -5.56 5.63
C THR A 40 -9.66 -6.39 4.58
N ARG A 41 -10.10 -7.58 4.97
CA ARG A 41 -10.90 -8.46 4.12
C ARG A 41 -12.36 -8.29 4.50
N HIS A 42 -13.20 -7.92 3.53
CA HIS A 42 -14.65 -7.88 3.71
C HIS A 42 -15.22 -9.17 3.14
N GLU A 43 -15.38 -10.17 4.01
CA GLU A 43 -15.69 -11.55 3.61
C GLU A 43 -17.02 -11.66 2.86
N PHE A 44 -18.04 -10.93 3.30
CA PHE A 44 -19.36 -10.93 2.67
C PHE A 44 -19.39 -10.28 1.29
N ASP A 45 -18.57 -9.24 1.10
CA ASP A 45 -18.53 -8.48 -0.16
C ASP A 45 -17.50 -9.04 -1.15
N GLY A 46 -16.61 -9.94 -0.70
CA GLY A 46 -15.49 -10.43 -1.49
C GLY A 46 -14.49 -9.32 -1.87
N THR A 47 -14.45 -8.24 -1.09
CA THR A 47 -13.61 -7.06 -1.36
C THR A 47 -12.50 -6.88 -0.33
N PHE A 48 -11.52 -6.05 -0.68
CA PHE A 48 -10.42 -5.69 0.20
C PHE A 48 -10.35 -4.18 0.36
N ALA A 49 -10.14 -3.71 1.60
CA ALA A 49 -9.81 -2.33 1.87
C ALA A 49 -8.30 -2.20 2.14
N ILE A 50 -7.71 -1.09 1.70
CA ILE A 50 -6.31 -0.75 1.92
C ILE A 50 -6.28 0.51 2.77
N THR A 51 -5.72 0.43 3.97
CA THR A 51 -5.62 1.56 4.90
C THR A 51 -4.16 1.82 5.27
N PHE A 52 -3.85 3.07 5.58
CA PHE A 52 -2.52 3.50 6.00
C PHE A 52 -2.59 4.12 7.39
N SER A 53 -1.59 3.82 8.21
CA SER A 53 -1.38 4.50 9.50
C SER A 53 -0.96 5.95 9.28
N SER A 54 -1.23 6.81 10.26
CA SER A 54 -0.64 8.15 10.36
C SER A 54 0.90 8.13 10.40
N CYS A 55 1.50 7.02 10.84
CA CYS A 55 2.96 6.82 10.84
C CYS A 55 3.54 6.51 9.44
N CYS A 56 2.71 6.38 8.40
CA CYS A 56 3.17 6.11 7.04
C CYS A 56 4.02 7.25 6.49
N ARG A 57 5.25 6.93 6.05
CA ARG A 57 6.22 7.93 5.53
C ARG A 57 6.02 8.30 4.07
N GLY A 58 5.04 7.72 3.38
CA GLY A 58 4.86 7.93 1.93
C GLY A 58 6.03 7.44 1.06
N CYS A 59 6.80 6.44 1.54
CA CYS A 59 8.01 5.94 0.85
C CYS A 59 7.72 5.15 -0.44
N LYS A 60 6.46 4.76 -0.68
CA LYS A 60 5.95 4.10 -1.89
C LYS A 60 6.53 2.70 -2.21
N LYS A 61 7.38 2.13 -1.36
CA LYS A 61 7.91 0.76 -1.56
C LYS A 61 6.83 -0.33 -1.61
N CYS A 62 5.69 -0.09 -0.98
CA CYS A 62 4.51 -0.97 -1.08
C CYS A 62 3.99 -1.14 -2.52
N ALA A 63 4.19 -0.14 -3.40
CA ALA A 63 3.83 -0.24 -4.82
C ALA A 63 4.72 -1.22 -5.58
N LEU A 64 6.02 -1.26 -5.28
CA LEU A 64 6.97 -2.20 -5.88
C LEU A 64 6.66 -3.64 -5.46
N ALA A 65 6.09 -3.82 -4.27
CA ALA A 65 5.76 -5.13 -3.72
C ALA A 65 4.37 -5.63 -4.11
N CYS A 66 3.55 -4.84 -4.81
CA CYS A 66 2.18 -5.21 -5.12
C CYS A 66 2.08 -5.96 -6.46
N PRO A 67 1.90 -7.30 -6.46
CA PRO A 67 1.87 -8.07 -7.71
C PRO A 67 0.62 -7.79 -8.55
N ALA A 68 -0.50 -7.46 -7.92
CA ALA A 68 -1.77 -7.21 -8.60
C ALA A 68 -1.91 -5.78 -9.16
N GLY A 69 -0.93 -4.90 -8.88
CA GLY A 69 -0.97 -3.50 -9.32
C GLY A 69 -2.07 -2.67 -8.64
N ALA A 70 -2.54 -3.07 -7.46
CA ALA A 70 -3.44 -2.28 -6.62
C ALA A 70 -2.75 -1.04 -6.03
N LEU A 71 -1.42 -1.06 -5.92
CA LEU A 71 -0.59 0.06 -5.49
C LEU A 71 0.40 0.39 -6.60
N ARG A 72 0.42 1.62 -7.09
CA ARG A 72 1.32 2.06 -8.18
C ARG A 72 1.90 3.43 -7.89
N VAL A 73 3.17 3.62 -8.25
CA VAL A 73 3.75 4.97 -8.32
C VAL A 73 3.34 5.60 -9.62
N VAL A 74 2.73 6.78 -9.55
CA VAL A 74 2.30 7.55 -10.72
C VAL A 74 2.99 8.90 -10.73
N GLU A 75 3.24 9.42 -11.93
CA GLU A 75 3.69 10.79 -12.10
C GLU A 75 2.48 11.69 -12.25
N VAL A 76 2.48 12.78 -11.50
CA VAL A 76 1.40 13.77 -11.53
C VAL A 76 1.99 15.05 -12.09
N ALA A 77 1.38 15.55 -13.16
CA ALA A 77 1.67 16.87 -13.67
C ALA A 77 1.39 17.85 -12.52
N GLY A 78 2.39 18.66 -12.15
CA GLY A 78 2.24 19.61 -11.05
C GLY A 78 1.04 20.49 -11.33
N ALA A 79 0.11 20.56 -10.37
CA ALA A 79 -0.99 21.50 -10.43
C ALA A 79 -0.39 22.90 -10.68
N ALA A 80 -0.72 23.50 -11.83
CA ALA A 80 -0.51 24.92 -12.03
C ALA A 80 -1.46 25.63 -11.05
N GLY A 81 -0.90 26.19 -9.99
CA GLY A 81 -1.56 27.00 -8.99
C GLY A 81 -0.54 27.96 -8.40
#